data_AF-A0A7S0F9S9-F1
#
_entry.id   AF-A0A7S0F9S9-F1
#
_cell.length_a   1.000
_cell.length_b   1.000
_cell.length_c   1.000
_cell.angle_alpha   90.00
_cell.angle_beta   90.00
_cell.angle_gamma   90.00
#
_symmetry.space_group_name_H-M   'P 1'
#
loop_
_entity.id
_entity.type
_entity.pdbx_description
1 polymer ?
#
loop_
_entity_poly.entity_id
_entity_poly.type
_entity_poly.pdbx_seq_one_letter_code
_entity_poly.pdbx_strand_id
1 'polypeptide(L)'
;TFEMLTGLPPYYTKDRQKLFERIREGKLQYPDYIRPVGRDFVQALLQRNPDARLGGGPAGGQEVKRHAFFAELDWTALEARRIQPPFKPNLSAGDDVKYFEKDFVGQAVVNSEAGEGDHDIEHFEGFTFTGK
;
A
#
# COMPACT_ATOMS: atom_id res chain seq x y z
N THR A 1 -6.56 -3.19 -0.28
CA THR A 1 -7.99 -3.15 0.07
C THR A 1 -8.46 -4.34 0.86
N PHE A 2 -8.25 -5.59 0.40
CA PHE A 2 -8.71 -6.78 1.13
C PHE A 2 -8.21 -6.82 2.58
N GLU A 3 -6.92 -6.65 2.83
CA GLU A 3 -6.34 -6.65 4.19
C GLU A 3 -6.94 -5.57 5.09
N MET A 4 -7.15 -4.35 4.59
CA MET A 4 -7.78 -3.30 5.41
C MET A 4 -9.24 -3.61 5.74
N LEU A 5 -9.91 -4.39 4.89
CA LEU A 5 -11.31 -4.79 5.09
C LEU A 5 -11.45 -6.02 5.98
N THR A 6 -10.50 -6.95 5.97
CA THR A 6 -10.59 -8.26 6.64
C THR A 6 -9.59 -8.48 7.76
N GLY A 7 -8.54 -7.66 7.85
CA GLY A 7 -7.40 -7.83 8.74
C GLY A 7 -6.43 -8.94 8.32
N LEU A 8 -6.63 -9.60 7.18
CA LEU A 8 -5.82 -10.75 6.73
C LEU A 8 -5.45 -10.66 5.25
N PRO A 9 -4.30 -11.23 4.83
CA PRO A 9 -3.96 -11.31 3.41
C PRO A 9 -4.96 -12.19 2.65
N PRO A 10 -5.25 -11.86 1.37
CA PRO A 10 -6.19 -12.62 0.54
C PRO A 10 -5.77 -14.08 0.30
N TYR A 11 -4.47 -14.36 0.35
CA TYR A 11 -3.91 -15.69 0.30
C TYR A 11 -2.87 -15.83 1.43
N TYR A 12 -3.08 -16.78 2.34
CA TYR A 12 -2.18 -16.96 3.49
C TYR A 12 -1.90 -18.43 3.79
N THR A 13 -0.63 -18.80 3.85
CA THR A 13 -0.17 -20.12 4.29
C THR A 13 1.30 -20.05 4.70
N LYS A 14 1.72 -20.97 5.58
CA LYS A 14 3.12 -21.13 6.00
C LYS A 14 4.00 -21.76 4.91
N ASP A 15 3.39 -22.46 3.95
CA ASP A 15 4.10 -23.11 2.85
C ASP A 15 4.19 -22.17 1.65
N ARG A 16 5.42 -21.84 1.25
CA ARG A 16 5.69 -20.92 0.16
C ARG A 16 5.22 -21.44 -1.21
N GLN A 17 5.35 -22.73 -1.49
CA GLN A 17 4.87 -23.30 -2.76
C GLN A 17 3.34 -23.22 -2.83
N LYS A 18 2.67 -23.59 -1.75
CA LYS A 18 1.22 -23.49 -1.64
C LYS A 18 0.71 -22.05 -1.72
N LEU A 19 1.50 -21.07 -1.23
CA LEU A 19 1.16 -19.66 -1.38
C LEU A 19 1.15 -19.26 -2.87
N PHE A 20 2.18 -19.65 -3.62
CA PHE A 20 2.25 -19.37 -5.06
C PHE A 20 1.11 -20.04 -5.83
N GLU A 21 0.80 -21.30 -5.51
CA GLU A 21 -0.36 -22.00 -6.09
C GLU A 21 -1.67 -21.25 -5.83
N ARG A 22 -1.87 -20.76 -4.59
CA ARG A 22 -3.06 -19.98 -4.22
C ARG A 22 -3.13 -18.64 -4.94
N ILE A 23 -2.01 -17.94 -5.11
CA ILE A 23 -1.96 -16.73 -5.92
C ILE A 23 -2.34 -17.06 -7.37
N ARG A 24 -1.79 -18.14 -7.93
CA ARG A 24 -2.00 -18.53 -9.33
C ARG A 24 -3.41 -19.03 -9.62
N GLU A 25 -4.05 -19.77 -8.71
CA GLU A 25 -5.29 -20.49 -9.00
C GLU A 25 -6.36 -20.39 -7.90
N GLY A 26 -6.00 -19.99 -6.69
CA GLY A 26 -6.90 -19.93 -5.55
C GLY A 26 -8.09 -18.99 -5.76
N LYS A 27 -9.26 -19.39 -5.25
CA LYS A 27 -10.44 -18.51 -5.22
C LYS A 27 -10.37 -17.62 -3.97
N LEU A 28 -10.64 -16.33 -4.15
CA LEU A 28 -10.76 -15.39 -3.03
C LEU A 28 -11.95 -15.78 -2.15
N GLN A 29 -11.74 -15.79 -0.85
CA GLN A 29 -12.77 -16.04 0.14
C GLN A 29 -13.10 -14.72 0.84
N TYR A 30 -14.38 -14.37 0.90
CA TYR A 30 -14.84 -13.13 1.50
C TYR A 30 -15.65 -13.41 2.76
N PRO A 31 -15.32 -12.79 3.89
CA PRO A 31 -16.17 -12.83 5.08
C PRO A 31 -17.54 -12.18 4.81
N ASP A 32 -18.57 -12.62 5.52
CA ASP A 32 -19.95 -12.17 5.30
C ASP A 32 -20.16 -10.67 5.55
N TYR A 33 -19.40 -10.10 6.47
CA TYR A 33 -19.47 -8.67 6.81
C TYR A 33 -18.94 -7.74 5.71
N ILE A 34 -18.26 -8.27 4.67
CA ILE A 34 -17.80 -7.43 3.57
C ILE A 34 -18.96 -7.12 2.63
N ARG A 35 -19.26 -5.82 2.49
CA ARG A 35 -20.29 -5.30 1.57
C ARG A 35 -20.02 -5.77 0.13
N PRO A 36 -21.07 -6.03 -0.69
CA PRO A 36 -20.92 -6.48 -2.07
C PRO A 36 -20.01 -5.58 -2.91
N VAL A 37 -20.13 -4.26 -2.78
CA VAL A 37 -19.29 -3.27 -3.49
C VAL A 37 -17.80 -3.42 -3.17
N GLY A 38 -17.46 -3.82 -1.94
CA GLY A 38 -16.07 -4.09 -1.54
C GLY A 38 -15.54 -5.39 -2.13
N ARG A 39 -16.38 -6.44 -2.19
CA ARG A 39 -16.02 -7.73 -2.81
C ARG A 39 -15.76 -7.55 -4.30
N ASP A 40 -16.67 -6.86 -4.98
CA ASP A 40 -16.57 -6.55 -6.41
C ASP A 40 -15.29 -5.77 -6.73
N PHE A 41 -15.02 -4.71 -5.95
CA PHE A 41 -13.80 -3.92 -6.11
C PHE A 41 -12.51 -4.73 -5.92
N VAL A 42 -12.44 -5.56 -4.88
CA VAL A 42 -11.27 -6.42 -4.65
C VAL A 42 -11.11 -7.45 -5.77
N GLN A 43 -12.21 -8.06 -6.23
CA GLN A 43 -12.17 -9.04 -7.31
C GLN A 43 -11.68 -8.42 -8.63
N ALA A 44 -12.13 -7.20 -8.95
CA ALA A 44 -11.71 -6.47 -10.13
C ALA A 44 -10.21 -6.10 -10.08
N LEU A 45 -9.71 -5.70 -8.91
CA LEU A 45 -8.28 -5.41 -8.69
C LEU A 45 -7.39 -6.66 -8.69
N LEU A 46 -7.88 -7.79 -8.17
CA LEU A 46 -7.14 -9.04 -8.07
C LEU A 46 -7.36 -9.96 -9.26
N GLN A 47 -7.74 -9.41 -10.42
CA GLN A 47 -7.82 -10.18 -11.64
C GLN A 47 -6.45 -10.68 -12.09
N ARG A 48 -6.44 -11.95 -12.51
CA ARG A 48 -5.20 -12.65 -12.88
C ARG A 48 -4.67 -12.18 -14.21
N ASN A 49 -5.56 -12.05 -15.20
CA ASN A 49 -5.23 -11.42 -16.46
C ASN A 49 -5.00 -9.92 -16.22
N PRO A 50 -3.79 -9.38 -16.43
CA PRO A 50 -3.51 -7.96 -16.26
C PRO A 50 -4.37 -7.06 -17.15
N ASP A 51 -4.71 -7.51 -18.36
CA ASP A 51 -5.50 -6.73 -19.32
C ASP A 51 -6.97 -6.60 -18.89
N ALA A 52 -7.46 -7.54 -18.09
CA ALA A 52 -8.80 -7.52 -17.50
C ALA A 52 -8.82 -6.97 -16.07
N ARG A 53 -7.66 -6.58 -15.54
CA ARG A 53 -7.54 -6.03 -14.18
C ARG A 53 -8.00 -4.59 -14.19
N LEU A 54 -8.80 -4.22 -13.19
CA LEU A 54 -9.22 -2.84 -13.00
C LEU A 54 -8.00 -1.91 -12.94
N GLY A 55 -7.97 -0.91 -13.83
CA GLY A 55 -6.86 0.02 -13.98
C GLY A 55 -5.71 -0.49 -14.86
N GLY A 56 -5.83 -1.68 -15.47
CA GLY A 56 -4.91 -2.21 -16.46
C GLY A 56 -5.17 -1.70 -17.88
N GLY A 57 -6.34 -1.11 -18.14
CA GLY A 57 -6.69 -0.52 -19.43
C GLY A 57 -6.11 0.89 -19.66
N PRO A 58 -6.36 1.49 -20.84
CA PRO A 58 -5.82 2.81 -21.22
C PRO A 58 -6.20 3.96 -20.28
N ALA A 59 -7.32 3.83 -19.56
CA ALA A 59 -7.76 4.82 -18.58
C ALA A 59 -7.02 4.73 -17.23
N GLY A 60 -6.29 3.64 -16.99
CA GLY A 60 -5.46 3.43 -15.81
C GLY A 60 -6.19 3.75 -14.50
N GLY A 61 -5.57 4.58 -13.66
CA GLY A 61 -6.14 4.99 -12.38
C GLY A 61 -7.50 5.68 -12.46
N GLN A 62 -7.89 6.27 -13.59
CA GLN A 62 -9.23 6.88 -13.73
C GLN A 62 -10.35 5.83 -13.69
N GLU A 63 -10.08 4.62 -14.18
CA GLU A 63 -11.02 3.51 -14.07
C GLU A 63 -11.25 3.13 -12.60
N VAL A 64 -10.17 3.05 -11.83
CA VAL A 64 -10.20 2.77 -10.38
C VAL A 64 -11.01 3.85 -9.65
N LYS A 65 -10.77 5.13 -9.97
CA LYS A 65 -11.46 6.27 -9.33
C LYS A 65 -12.98 6.27 -9.58
N ARG A 66 -13.42 5.75 -10.73
CA ARG A 66 -14.84 5.69 -11.12
C ARG A 66 -15.60 4.48 -10.54
N HIS A 67 -14.89 3.54 -9.92
CA HIS A 67 -15.52 2.35 -9.35
C HIS A 67 -16.51 2.72 -8.24
N ALA A 68 -17.62 1.98 -8.13
CA ALA A 68 -18.68 2.24 -7.15
C ALA A 68 -18.21 2.22 -5.68
N PHE A 69 -17.04 1.62 -5.42
CA PHE A 69 -16.39 1.63 -4.11
C PHE A 69 -16.04 3.05 -3.64
N PHE A 70 -15.79 3.96 -4.58
CA PHE A 70 -15.48 5.37 -4.31
C PHE A 70 -16.61 6.32 -4.72
N ALA A 71 -17.84 5.83 -4.89
CA ALA A 71 -18.95 6.66 -5.38
C ALA A 71 -19.24 7.90 -4.50
N GLU A 72 -18.97 7.81 -3.20
CA GLU A 72 -19.19 8.89 -2.23
C GLU A 72 -17.95 9.81 -2.06
N LEU A 73 -16.84 9.52 -2.75
CA LEU A 73 -15.57 10.23 -2.57
C LEU A 73 -15.41 11.36 -3.60
N ASP A 74 -15.32 12.59 -3.12
CA ASP A 74 -14.89 13.73 -3.94
C ASP A 74 -13.36 13.73 -4.09
N TRP A 75 -12.90 13.29 -5.26
CA TRP A 75 -11.47 13.25 -5.59
C TRP A 75 -10.80 14.63 -5.59
N THR A 76 -11.53 15.69 -5.95
CA THR A 76 -10.98 17.07 -5.98
C THR A 76 -10.82 17.59 -4.55
N ALA A 77 -11.81 17.36 -3.70
CA ALA A 77 -11.71 17.72 -2.28
C ALA A 77 -10.64 16.91 -1.55
N LEU A 78 -10.47 15.63 -1.89
CA LEU A 78 -9.41 14.78 -1.35
C LEU A 78 -8.03 15.33 -1.70
N GLU A 79 -7.79 15.63 -2.98
CA GLU A 79 -6.53 16.19 -3.48
C GLU A 79 -6.21 17.53 -2.82
N ALA A 80 -7.23 18.39 -2.66
CA ALA A 80 -7.12 19.67 -1.96
C ALA A 80 -7.03 19.54 -0.42
N ARG A 81 -6.96 18.31 0.13
CA ARG A 81 -6.93 18.02 1.57
C ARG A 81 -8.09 18.62 2.36
N ARG A 82 -9.27 18.72 1.74
CA ARG A 82 -10.50 19.28 2.34
C ARG A 82 -11.39 18.23 2.99
N ILE A 83 -11.15 16.95 2.75
CA ILE A 83 -11.84 15.85 3.44
C ILE A 83 -11.16 15.62 4.78
N GLN A 84 -11.94 15.63 5.87
CA GLN A 84 -11.40 15.28 7.17
C GLN A 84 -11.07 13.78 7.22
N PRO A 85 -9.86 13.39 7.66
CA PRO A 85 -9.51 11.99 7.77
C PRO A 85 -10.32 11.34 8.91
N PRO A 86 -10.75 10.07 8.75
CA PRO A 86 -11.54 9.38 9.77
C PRO A 86 -10.73 9.08 11.05
N PHE A 87 -9.40 9.11 10.96
CA PHE A 87 -8.50 8.95 12.07
C PHE A 87 -7.46 10.07 12.03
N LYS A 88 -7.34 10.81 13.13
CA LYS A 88 -6.27 11.78 13.35
C LYS A 88 -5.34 11.22 14.44
N PRO A 89 -4.08 10.90 14.11
CA PRO A 89 -3.11 10.51 15.12
C PRO A 89 -3.02 11.58 16.20
N ASN A 90 -3.06 11.17 17.47
CA ASN A 90 -2.84 12.06 18.59
C ASN A 90 -1.33 12.17 18.78
N LEU A 91 -0.71 13.34 18.66
CA LEU A 91 0.72 13.53 18.90
C LEU A 91 0.89 14.57 20.01
N SER A 92 1.79 14.32 20.95
CA SER A 92 2.06 15.29 22.03
C SER A 92 3.02 16.40 21.61
N ALA A 93 3.89 16.14 20.64
CA ALA A 93 4.90 17.06 20.13
C ALA A 93 5.31 16.69 18.69
N GLY A 94 6.13 17.54 18.06
CA GLY A 94 6.60 17.32 16.68
C GLY A 94 7.60 16.16 16.53
N ASP A 95 8.22 15.74 17.63
CA ASP A 95 9.16 14.63 17.75
C ASP A 95 8.54 13.39 18.42
N ASP A 96 7.21 13.33 18.55
CA ASP A 96 6.52 12.18 19.14
C ASP A 96 6.58 10.96 18.21
N VAL A 97 7.26 9.92 18.67
CA VAL A 97 7.52 8.68 17.93
C VAL A 97 6.66 7.49 18.38
N LYS A 98 5.59 7.70 19.15
CA LYS A 98 4.82 6.60 19.75
C LYS A 98 4.10 5.66 18.77
N TYR A 99 3.92 6.08 17.52
CA TYR A 99 3.32 5.25 16.46
C TYR A 99 4.36 4.41 15.70
N PHE A 100 5.64 4.50 16.05
CA PHE A 100 6.71 3.66 15.54
C PHE A 100 7.04 2.52 16.50
N GLU A 101 7.64 1.44 16.01
CA GLU A 101 8.03 0.33 16.87
C GLU A 101 9.21 0.70 17.77
N LYS A 102 9.13 0.29 19.04
CA LYS A 102 10.10 0.66 20.08
C LYS A 102 11.51 0.14 19.79
N ASP A 103 11.60 -0.99 19.11
CA ASP A 103 12.87 -1.63 18.76
C ASP A 103 13.70 -0.78 17.81
N PHE A 104 13.08 0.10 17.01
CA PHE A 104 13.79 1.06 16.15
C PHE A 104 14.01 2.39 16.87
N VAL A 105 13.00 2.89 17.59
CA VAL A 105 13.10 4.15 18.34
C VAL A 105 14.21 4.12 19.40
N GLY A 106 14.47 2.94 19.98
CA GLY A 106 15.53 2.75 20.98
C GLY A 106 16.94 2.62 20.39
N GLN A 107 17.10 2.54 19.07
CA GLN A 107 18.42 2.42 18.44
C GLN A 107 19.16 3.75 18.46
N ALA A 108 20.50 3.68 18.51
CA ALA A 108 21.32 4.87 18.43
C ALA A 108 21.18 5.53 17.05
N VAL A 109 20.95 6.84 17.03
CA VAL A 109 20.89 7.64 15.79
C VAL A 109 22.31 7.94 15.34
N VAL A 110 22.96 6.95 14.74
CA VAL A 110 24.34 7.05 14.25
C VAL A 110 24.40 6.63 12.79
N ASN A 111 25.32 7.23 12.04
CA ASN A 111 25.64 6.75 10.69
C ASN A 111 26.46 5.47 10.83
N SER A 112 25.91 4.36 10.33
CA SER A 112 26.65 3.11 10.20
C SER A 112 27.58 3.21 8.98
N GLU A 113 28.88 3.35 9.22
CA GLU A 113 29.88 3.38 8.15
C GLU A 113 30.05 1.96 7.57
N ALA A 114 30.03 1.84 6.24
CA ALA A 114 30.51 0.65 5.58
C ALA A 114 32.04 0.58 5.74
N GLY A 115 32.62 -0.62 5.87
CA GLY A 115 34.06 -0.78 6.01
C GLY A 115 34.84 -0.19 4.83
N GLU A 116 36.11 0.15 5.04
CA GLU A 116 36.98 0.72 4.01
C GLU A 116 37.09 -0.21 2.78
N GLY A 117 36.68 0.29 1.62
CA GLY A 117 36.75 -0.40 0.33
C GLY A 117 36.77 0.58 -0.84
N ASP A 118 37.23 0.12 -2.00
CA ASP A 118 37.18 0.89 -3.24
C ASP A 118 35.72 0.96 -3.69
N HIS A 119 35.05 2.05 -3.33
CA HIS A 119 33.68 2.31 -3.71
C HIS A 119 33.67 3.16 -4.96
N ASP A 120 33.21 2.57 -6.06
CA ASP A 120 33.00 3.28 -7.32
C ASP A 120 31.88 4.32 -7.16
N ILE A 121 32.29 5.57 -6.96
CA ILE A 121 31.41 6.73 -6.78
C ILE A 121 30.80 7.22 -8.09
N GLU A 122 31.33 6.80 -9.25
CA GLU A 122 30.88 7.28 -10.56
C GLU A 122 29.46 6.80 -10.88
N HIS A 123 29.03 5.68 -10.27
CA HIS A 123 27.67 5.15 -10.39
C HIS A 123 26.57 6.02 -9.74
N PHE A 124 26.94 7.05 -8.96
CA PHE A 124 25.99 7.90 -8.23
C PHE A 124 25.88 9.31 -8.82
N GLU A 125 26.43 9.56 -10.01
CA GLU A 125 26.21 10.83 -10.70
C GLU A 125 24.71 11.08 -10.92
N GLY A 126 24.25 12.30 -10.62
CA GLY A 126 22.82 12.66 -10.69
C GLY A 126 21.96 12.21 -9.51
N PHE A 127 22.54 11.63 -8.46
CA PHE A 127 21.80 11.25 -7.25
C PHE A 127 21.27 12.45 -6.46
N THR A 128 22.02 13.56 -6.39
CA THR A 128 21.62 14.73 -5.61
C THR A 128 20.43 15.45 -6.23
N PHE A 129 19.37 15.61 -5.44
CA PHE A 129 18.17 16.36 -5.80
C PHE A 129 17.78 17.29 -4.65
N THR A 130 17.39 18.53 -4.97
CA THR A 130 16.75 19.45 -4.03
C THR A 130 15.37 19.81 -4.59
N GLY A 131 14.31 19.47 -3.83
CA GLY A 131 12.94 19.82 -4.20
C GLY A 131 12.75 21.34 -4.23
N LYS A 132 11.89 21.81 -5.14
CA LYS A 132 11.41 23.20 -5.14
C LYS A 132 10.29 23.39 -4.13
#